data_AF-A0A4V3CQ53-F1
#
_entry.id   AF-A0A4V3CQ53-F1
#
_cell.length_a   1.000
_cell.length_b   1.000
_cell.length_c   1.000
_cell.angle_alpha   90.00
_cell.angle_beta   90.00
_cell.angle_gamma   90.00
#
_symmetry.space_group_name_H-M   'P 1'
#
loop_
_entity.id
_entity.type
_entity.pdbx_description
1 polymer ?
#
loop_
_entity_poly.entity_id
_entity_poly.type
_entity_poly.pdbx_seq_one_letter_code
_entity_poly.pdbx_strand_id
1 'polypeptide(L)'
;MTLDHGDPGDAPAIPLPTAPLANDARPSAAEEARTIAAASNTGTLASLTADGAPWASFITYGLLDGAPVLSVSHLAEHGRNLAADPRASIAIVTPDMPADPLAGTRITLAGVVERPIGAEAEAARAAHLAAVPAAKYYIDYSDFTLWVLRVERVRWVGGYGRMESATAAQYLAARPDPIMPQAAPGITHLNADHADALLAMATQLGGFPDATAASCERADRYGLELRVETPRGVARTRVGYAEPLTEIGQLRAATVELTRRARAMAGQVS
;
A
#
# COMPACT_ATOMS: atom_id res chain seq x y z
N MET A 1 -7.01 7.75 27.87
CA MET A 1 -6.30 9.01 27.57
C MET A 1 -5.94 8.97 26.11
N THR A 2 -6.50 9.86 25.30
CA THR A 2 -6.00 10.10 23.94
C THR A 2 -4.58 10.60 24.06
N LEU A 3 -3.62 9.85 23.53
CA LEU A 3 -2.24 10.31 23.41
C LEU A 3 -2.25 11.47 22.42
N ASP A 4 -2.24 12.68 22.96
CA ASP A 4 -1.92 13.91 22.24
C ASP A 4 -0.42 13.86 21.90
N HIS A 5 -0.08 14.12 20.64
CA HIS A 5 1.32 14.15 20.19
C HIS A 5 2.10 15.36 20.74
N GLY A 6 1.43 16.27 21.45
CA GLY A 6 2.04 17.50 21.94
C GLY A 6 2.37 18.43 20.79
N ASP A 7 1.43 18.57 19.84
CA ASP A 7 1.57 19.46 18.70
C ASP A 7 1.85 20.89 19.21
N PRO A 8 3.01 21.50 18.89
CA PRO A 8 3.35 22.84 19.36
C PRO A 8 2.43 23.93 18.79
N GLY A 9 1.55 23.61 17.82
CA GLY A 9 0.55 24.52 17.27
C GLY A 9 1.06 25.38 16.09
N ASP A 10 2.31 25.17 15.67
CA ASP A 10 2.93 25.88 14.55
C ASP A 10 2.67 25.19 13.20
N ALA A 11 2.08 24.00 13.20
CA ALA A 11 1.70 23.30 11.98
C ALA A 11 0.50 24.01 11.32
N PRO A 12 0.54 24.29 10.00
CA PRO A 12 -0.59 24.91 9.33
C PRO A 12 -1.82 23.99 9.44
N ALA A 13 -2.92 24.53 9.98
CA ALA A 13 -4.17 23.80 10.11
C ALA A 13 -4.66 23.33 8.73
N ILE A 14 -4.80 22.01 8.55
CA ILE A 14 -5.28 21.43 7.29
C ILE A 14 -6.78 21.72 7.17
N PRO A 15 -7.24 22.43 6.12
CA PRO A 15 -8.65 22.72 5.94
C PRO A 15 -9.48 21.44 5.83
N LEU A 16 -10.57 21.37 6.60
CA LEU A 16 -11.55 20.28 6.52
C LEU A 16 -12.55 20.51 5.36
N PRO A 17 -13.14 19.45 4.79
CA PRO A 17 -14.23 19.58 3.82
C PRO A 17 -15.44 20.26 4.48
N THR A 18 -16.11 21.14 3.74
CA THR A 18 -17.29 21.90 4.20
C THR A 18 -18.59 21.36 3.62
N ALA A 19 -18.51 20.38 2.73
CA ALA A 19 -19.62 19.61 2.19
C ALA A 19 -19.32 18.10 2.27
N PRO A 20 -20.35 17.23 2.29
CA PRO A 20 -20.13 15.79 2.32
C PRO A 20 -19.42 15.31 1.05
N LEU A 21 -18.56 14.29 1.19
CA LEU A 21 -17.99 13.59 0.05
C LEU A 21 -19.06 12.67 -0.55
N ALA A 22 -19.17 12.66 -1.88
CA ALA A 22 -20.16 11.83 -2.57
C ALA A 22 -19.87 10.33 -2.45
N ASN A 23 -18.58 9.95 -2.47
CA ASN A 23 -18.10 8.59 -2.24
C ASN A 23 -16.67 8.66 -1.70
N ASP A 24 -16.46 8.22 -0.46
CA ASP A 24 -15.18 8.25 0.25
C ASP A 24 -14.52 6.85 0.39
N ALA A 25 -15.09 5.84 -0.29
CA ALA A 25 -14.62 4.45 -0.29
C ALA A 25 -13.15 4.38 -0.69
N ARG A 26 -12.37 3.60 0.06
CA ARG A 26 -10.90 3.56 -0.03
C ARG A 26 -10.36 2.18 0.29
N PRO A 27 -9.11 1.87 -0.10
CA PRO A 27 -8.45 0.65 0.31
C PRO A 27 -8.42 0.50 1.84
N SER A 28 -8.72 -0.71 2.29
CA SER A 28 -8.51 -1.11 3.68
C SER A 28 -7.00 -1.23 3.99
N ALA A 29 -6.62 -1.22 5.27
CA ALA A 29 -5.23 -1.45 5.68
C ALA A 29 -4.67 -2.80 5.17
N ALA A 30 -5.54 -3.80 5.02
CA ALA A 30 -5.20 -5.10 4.46
C ALA A 30 -4.87 -5.01 2.95
N GLU A 31 -5.69 -4.29 2.17
CA GLU A 31 -5.43 -4.08 0.74
C GLU A 31 -4.20 -3.22 0.50
N GLU A 32 -4.01 -2.17 1.30
CA GLU A 32 -2.78 -1.36 1.29
C GLU A 32 -1.56 -2.26 1.53
N ALA A 33 -1.63 -3.14 2.53
CA ALA A 33 -0.54 -4.06 2.81
C ALA A 33 -0.31 -5.10 1.73
N ARG A 34 -1.38 -5.66 1.14
CA ARG A 34 -1.25 -6.59 0.00
C ARG A 34 -0.62 -5.90 -1.21
N THR A 35 -0.93 -4.62 -1.42
CA THR A 35 -0.38 -3.84 -2.53
C THR A 35 1.10 -3.53 -2.32
N ILE A 36 1.48 -3.08 -1.11
CA ILE A 36 2.89 -2.78 -0.79
C ILE A 36 3.74 -4.06 -0.84
N ALA A 37 3.23 -5.18 -0.31
CA ALA A 37 3.93 -6.46 -0.40
C ALA A 37 4.16 -6.90 -1.86
N ALA A 38 3.18 -6.68 -2.74
CA ALA A 38 3.29 -7.06 -4.15
C ALA A 38 4.17 -6.11 -4.99
N ALA A 39 4.38 -4.88 -4.52
CA ALA A 39 5.18 -3.87 -5.24
C ALA A 39 6.69 -4.05 -5.06
N SER A 40 7.14 -4.91 -4.14
CA SER A 40 8.56 -5.16 -3.88
C SER A 40 8.83 -6.66 -3.79
N ASN A 41 10.11 -7.03 -3.93
CA ASN A 41 10.62 -8.37 -3.67
C ASN A 41 11.74 -8.35 -2.61
N THR A 42 11.89 -7.24 -1.89
CA THR A 42 12.91 -7.03 -0.85
C THR A 42 12.30 -6.47 0.42
N GLY A 43 12.90 -6.82 1.56
CA GLY A 43 12.47 -6.34 2.86
C GLY A 43 13.53 -6.56 3.93
N THR A 44 13.21 -6.15 5.15
CA THR A 44 14.03 -6.41 6.33
C THR A 44 13.32 -7.39 7.25
N LEU A 45 13.88 -8.58 7.37
CA LEU A 45 13.44 -9.62 8.29
C LEU A 45 13.96 -9.31 9.70
N ALA A 46 13.07 -9.27 10.68
CA ALA A 46 13.40 -9.37 12.10
C ALA A 46 13.18 -10.82 12.56
N SER A 47 14.22 -11.41 13.14
CA SER A 47 14.24 -12.76 13.73
C SER A 47 14.88 -12.71 15.12
N LEU A 48 14.87 -13.82 15.86
CA LEU A 48 15.48 -13.91 17.19
C LEU A 48 16.77 -14.71 17.13
N THR A 49 17.87 -14.14 17.62
CA THR A 49 19.12 -14.86 17.85
C THR A 49 18.92 -15.95 18.92
N ALA A 50 19.89 -16.86 19.04
CA ALA A 50 19.82 -17.96 20.01
C ALA A 50 19.66 -17.52 21.48
N ASP A 51 20.15 -16.33 21.82
CA ASP A 51 20.00 -15.69 23.14
C ASP A 51 18.77 -14.77 23.25
N GLY A 52 17.95 -14.69 22.19
CA GLY A 52 16.69 -13.95 22.17
C GLY A 52 16.79 -12.48 21.76
N ALA A 53 17.97 -12.01 21.30
CA ALA A 53 18.12 -10.65 20.79
C ALA A 53 17.44 -10.50 19.40
N PRO A 54 16.84 -9.33 19.11
CA PRO A 54 16.28 -9.08 17.79
C PRO A 54 17.39 -8.89 16.74
N TRP A 55 17.29 -9.61 15.63
CA TRP A 55 18.24 -9.55 14.52
C TRP A 55 17.57 -9.12 13.22
N ALA A 56 18.05 -8.02 12.64
CA ALA A 56 17.58 -7.49 11.36
C ALA A 56 18.44 -8.01 10.20
N SER A 57 17.82 -8.52 9.14
CA SER A 57 18.51 -9.00 7.94
C SER A 57 17.80 -8.51 6.69
N PHE A 58 18.57 -8.02 5.71
CA PHE A 58 18.07 -7.84 4.36
C PHE A 58 17.71 -9.20 3.77
N ILE A 59 16.53 -9.30 3.18
CA ILE A 59 16.04 -10.52 2.51
C ILE A 59 15.43 -10.18 1.16
N THR A 60 15.34 -11.21 0.32
CA THR A 60 14.45 -11.21 -0.85
C THR A 60 13.29 -12.15 -0.61
N TYR A 61 12.16 -11.90 -1.26
CA TYR A 61 10.97 -12.75 -1.14
C TYR A 61 10.14 -12.79 -2.43
N GLY A 62 9.37 -13.87 -2.57
CA GLY A 62 8.19 -13.90 -3.44
C GLY A 62 6.91 -13.96 -2.61
N LEU A 63 5.75 -14.03 -3.27
CA LEU A 63 4.46 -14.10 -2.57
C LEU A 63 3.65 -15.30 -3.04
N LEU A 64 3.22 -16.13 -2.09
CA LEU A 64 2.21 -17.18 -2.31
C LEU A 64 0.91 -16.73 -1.65
N ASP A 65 -0.08 -16.31 -2.45
CA ASP A 65 -1.36 -15.77 -1.97
C ASP A 65 -1.24 -14.61 -0.95
N GLY A 66 -0.15 -13.86 -1.03
CA GLY A 66 0.18 -12.76 -0.12
C GLY A 66 1.12 -13.15 1.03
N ALA A 67 1.38 -14.43 1.28
CA ALA A 67 2.39 -14.86 2.25
C ALA A 67 3.80 -14.69 1.66
N PRO A 68 4.72 -13.96 2.33
CA PRO A 68 6.12 -13.89 1.92
C PRO A 68 6.78 -15.27 1.92
N VAL A 69 7.43 -15.61 0.81
CA VAL A 69 8.21 -16.83 0.63
C VAL A 69 9.69 -16.46 0.57
N LEU A 70 10.47 -16.97 1.52
CA LEU A 70 11.91 -16.74 1.64
C LEU A 70 12.67 -17.98 1.20
N SER A 71 13.85 -17.79 0.58
CA SER A 71 14.84 -18.84 0.35
C SER A 71 16.11 -18.48 1.12
N VAL A 72 16.38 -19.20 2.20
CA VAL A 72 17.38 -18.79 3.20
C VAL A 72 18.40 -19.90 3.43
N SER A 73 19.68 -19.56 3.39
CA SER A 73 20.77 -20.47 3.80
C SER A 73 20.76 -20.68 5.31
N HIS A 74 20.84 -21.93 5.77
CA HIS A 74 21.04 -22.29 7.17
C HIS A 74 22.43 -21.89 7.72
N LEU A 75 23.35 -21.45 6.85
CA LEU A 75 24.61 -20.85 7.30
C LEU A 75 24.42 -19.38 7.72
N ALA A 76 23.42 -18.69 7.17
CA ALA A 76 23.10 -17.32 7.53
C ALA A 76 22.54 -17.25 8.97
N GLU A 77 22.83 -16.14 9.67
CA GLU A 77 22.33 -15.89 11.03
C GLU A 77 20.80 -16.02 11.09
N HIS A 78 20.08 -15.33 10.20
CA HIS A 78 18.63 -15.41 10.14
C HIS A 78 18.12 -16.81 9.74
N GLY A 79 18.88 -17.62 9.00
CA GLY A 79 18.52 -19.01 8.72
C GLY A 79 18.57 -19.90 9.97
N ARG A 80 19.61 -19.72 10.80
CA ARG A 80 19.72 -20.39 12.11
C ARG A 80 18.63 -19.92 13.07
N ASN A 81 18.38 -18.62 13.09
CA ASN A 81 17.34 -18.00 13.92
C ASN A 81 15.96 -18.59 13.62
N LEU A 82 15.54 -18.59 12.35
CA LEU A 82 14.23 -19.12 11.93
C LEU A 82 14.06 -20.62 12.22
N ALA A 83 15.16 -21.40 12.15
CA ALA A 83 15.13 -22.81 12.49
C ALA A 83 14.99 -23.07 14.00
N ALA A 84 15.52 -22.18 14.85
CA ALA A 84 15.44 -22.29 16.30
C ALA A 84 14.14 -21.69 16.86
N ASP A 85 13.71 -20.55 16.33
CA ASP A 85 12.48 -19.85 16.70
C ASP A 85 11.78 -19.32 15.44
N PRO A 86 10.59 -19.84 15.09
CA PRO A 86 9.92 -19.48 13.85
C PRO A 86 9.28 -18.09 13.89
N ARG A 87 9.27 -17.38 15.03
CA ARG A 87 8.67 -16.06 15.13
C ARG A 87 9.48 -15.05 14.33
N ALA A 88 8.80 -14.36 13.43
CA ALA A 88 9.43 -13.42 12.52
C ALA A 88 8.50 -12.27 12.14
N SER A 89 9.10 -11.17 11.71
CA SER A 89 8.38 -10.13 10.99
C SER A 89 9.20 -9.55 9.86
N ILE A 90 8.54 -9.05 8.83
CA ILE A 90 9.20 -8.42 7.68
C ILE A 90 8.69 -6.99 7.57
N ALA A 91 9.61 -6.03 7.58
CA ALA A 91 9.34 -4.65 7.19
C ALA A 91 9.52 -4.50 5.68
N ILE A 92 8.52 -3.93 5.01
CA ILE A 92 8.52 -3.69 3.56
C ILE A 92 8.15 -2.23 3.34
N VAL A 93 8.93 -1.58 2.48
CA VAL A 93 8.76 -0.18 2.06
C VAL A 93 8.44 -0.17 0.57
N THR A 94 7.68 0.82 0.12
CA THR A 94 7.46 1.01 -1.32
C THR A 94 8.79 1.29 -2.06
N PRO A 95 8.99 0.82 -3.31
CA PRO A 95 10.25 1.03 -4.05
C PRO A 95 10.56 2.51 -4.33
N ASP A 96 9.54 3.28 -4.71
CA ASP A 96 9.69 4.69 -5.10
C ASP A 96 9.51 5.60 -3.88
N MET A 97 10.52 5.61 -3.01
CA MET A 97 10.50 6.43 -1.80
C MET A 97 10.48 7.94 -2.13
N PRO A 98 9.58 8.73 -1.51
CA PRO A 98 9.59 10.17 -1.65
C PRO A 98 10.86 10.80 -1.03
N ALA A 99 11.15 12.04 -1.42
CA ALA A 99 12.31 12.79 -0.92
C ALA A 99 12.33 12.93 0.60
N ASP A 100 11.14 13.06 1.23
CA ASP A 100 10.97 12.86 2.66
C ASP A 100 10.66 11.37 2.93
N PRO A 101 11.58 10.61 3.55
CA PRO A 101 11.38 9.18 3.78
C PRO A 101 10.16 8.86 4.66
N LEU A 102 9.76 9.76 5.56
CA LEU A 102 8.62 9.55 6.45
C LEU A 102 7.27 9.66 5.72
N ALA A 103 7.24 10.25 4.52
CA ALA A 103 6.08 10.26 3.65
C ALA A 103 5.88 8.92 2.90
N GLY A 104 6.91 8.08 2.78
CA GLY A 104 6.83 6.81 2.06
C GLY A 104 5.95 5.77 2.75
N THR A 105 5.18 4.98 2.03
CA THR A 105 4.30 3.96 2.63
C THR A 105 5.09 2.71 3.03
N ARG A 106 4.69 2.09 4.13
CA ARG A 106 5.34 0.87 4.65
C ARG A 106 4.40 -0.04 5.40
N ILE A 107 4.81 -1.30 5.48
CA ILE A 107 4.15 -2.33 6.27
C ILE A 107 5.12 -3.13 7.13
N THR A 108 4.59 -3.69 8.20
CA THR A 108 5.17 -4.83 8.91
C THR A 108 4.20 -6.00 8.84
N LEU A 109 4.64 -7.11 8.26
CA LEU A 109 3.96 -8.41 8.31
C LEU A 109 4.60 -9.23 9.42
N ALA A 110 3.84 -9.65 10.43
CA ALA A 110 4.39 -10.40 11.56
C ALA A 110 3.60 -11.69 11.80
N GLY A 111 4.32 -12.74 12.19
CA GLY A 111 3.75 -14.04 12.51
C GLY A 111 4.84 -15.10 12.68
N VAL A 112 4.63 -16.27 12.11
CA VAL A 112 5.55 -17.41 12.20
C VAL A 112 5.92 -17.94 10.81
N VAL A 113 7.16 -18.38 10.65
CA VAL A 113 7.57 -19.07 9.42
C VAL A 113 7.37 -20.58 9.53
N GLU A 114 6.98 -21.19 8.42
CA GLU A 114 6.85 -22.63 8.29
C GLU A 114 7.60 -23.13 7.05
N ARG A 115 8.13 -24.34 7.12
CA ARG A 115 8.66 -25.02 5.93
C ARG A 115 7.47 -25.61 5.16
N PRO A 116 7.23 -25.18 3.91
CA PRO A 116 6.15 -25.75 3.12
C PRO A 116 6.49 -27.18 2.71
N ILE A 117 5.46 -28.00 2.47
CA ILE A 117 5.60 -29.40 2.04
C ILE A 117 4.69 -29.72 0.85
N GLY A 118 5.04 -30.76 0.08
CA GLY A 118 4.22 -31.25 -1.03
C GLY A 118 3.89 -30.14 -2.05
N ALA A 119 2.62 -30.04 -2.43
CA ALA A 119 2.17 -29.06 -3.43
C ALA A 119 2.43 -27.61 -3.02
N GLU A 120 2.41 -27.29 -1.72
CA GLU A 120 2.70 -25.94 -1.25
C GLU A 120 4.18 -25.61 -1.45
N ALA A 121 5.09 -26.56 -1.26
CA ALA A 121 6.53 -26.35 -1.47
C ALA A 121 6.82 -25.99 -2.94
N GLU A 122 6.18 -26.69 -3.89
CA GLU A 122 6.30 -26.39 -5.31
C GLU A 122 5.75 -25.01 -5.67
N ALA A 123 4.58 -24.65 -5.13
CA ALA A 123 3.98 -23.33 -5.36
C ALA A 123 4.82 -22.20 -4.74
N ALA A 124 5.34 -22.40 -3.52
CA ALA A 124 6.21 -21.46 -2.84
C ALA A 124 7.53 -21.27 -3.61
N ARG A 125 8.15 -22.36 -4.08
CA ARG A 125 9.35 -22.32 -4.91
C ARG A 125 9.12 -21.51 -6.19
N ALA A 126 8.01 -21.78 -6.89
CA ALA A 126 7.64 -21.06 -8.10
C ALA A 126 7.41 -19.56 -7.83
N ALA A 127 6.70 -19.21 -6.75
CA ALA A 127 6.46 -17.83 -6.35
C ALA A 127 7.77 -17.08 -6.03
N HIS A 128 8.70 -17.70 -5.30
CA HIS A 128 9.99 -17.09 -4.99
C HIS A 128 10.84 -16.88 -6.26
N LEU A 129 10.90 -17.87 -7.15
CA LEU A 129 11.65 -17.75 -8.41
C LEU A 129 11.08 -16.71 -9.37
N ALA A 130 9.75 -16.55 -9.40
CA ALA A 130 9.10 -15.52 -10.21
C ALA A 130 9.49 -14.11 -9.76
N ALA A 131 9.59 -13.89 -8.45
CA ALA A 131 9.97 -12.60 -7.87
C ALA A 131 11.48 -12.36 -7.84
N VAL A 132 12.28 -13.43 -7.71
CA VAL A 132 13.74 -13.39 -7.55
C VAL A 132 14.41 -14.35 -8.55
N PRO A 133 14.53 -13.97 -9.84
CA PRO A 133 15.05 -14.88 -10.87
C PRO A 133 16.47 -15.38 -10.60
N ALA A 134 17.29 -14.61 -9.88
CA ALA A 134 18.64 -15.02 -9.48
C ALA A 134 18.64 -16.20 -8.49
N ALA A 135 17.54 -16.47 -7.80
CA ALA A 135 17.43 -17.58 -6.85
C ALA A 135 17.56 -18.95 -7.49
N LYS A 136 17.35 -19.07 -8.82
CA LYS A 136 17.55 -20.31 -9.57
C LYS A 136 18.97 -20.90 -9.40
N TYR A 137 19.95 -20.10 -8.99
CA TYR A 137 21.33 -20.55 -8.81
C TYR A 137 21.62 -21.12 -7.42
N TYR A 138 20.75 -20.92 -6.42
CA TYR A 138 21.04 -21.33 -5.04
C TYR A 138 19.87 -22.00 -4.32
N ILE A 139 18.63 -21.85 -4.80
CA ILE A 139 17.42 -22.34 -4.12
C ILE A 139 17.40 -23.85 -3.90
N ASP A 140 18.10 -24.60 -4.75
CA ASP A 140 18.19 -26.07 -4.68
C ASP A 140 19.47 -26.55 -3.97
N TYR A 141 20.30 -25.64 -3.42
CA TYR A 141 21.44 -26.03 -2.61
C TYR A 141 20.97 -26.63 -1.28
N SER A 142 21.68 -27.65 -0.79
CA SER A 142 21.31 -28.40 0.41
C SER A 142 21.30 -27.55 1.69
N ASP A 143 22.00 -26.42 1.70
CA ASP A 143 22.01 -25.50 2.82
C ASP A 143 20.87 -24.47 2.76
N PHE A 144 20.12 -24.38 1.66
CA PHE A 144 18.99 -23.45 1.54
C PHE A 144 17.67 -24.11 1.95
N THR A 145 16.77 -23.29 2.49
CA THR A 145 15.43 -23.72 2.89
C THR A 145 14.40 -22.68 2.51
N LEU A 146 13.28 -23.18 2.00
CA LEU A 146 12.09 -22.39 1.76
C LEU A 146 11.32 -22.19 3.07
N TRP A 147 10.95 -20.95 3.33
CA TRP A 147 10.12 -20.54 4.46
C TRP A 147 8.93 -19.75 3.95
N VAL A 148 7.73 -20.08 4.41
CA VAL A 148 6.52 -19.28 4.17
C VAL A 148 6.16 -18.57 5.47
N LEU A 149 6.09 -17.24 5.44
CA LEU A 149 5.63 -16.46 6.59
C LEU A 149 4.10 -16.51 6.66
N ARG A 150 3.58 -17.21 7.67
CA ARG A 150 2.17 -17.19 8.06
C ARG A 150 1.89 -15.86 8.77
N VAL A 151 1.25 -14.93 8.06
CA VAL A 151 0.95 -13.60 8.58
C VAL A 151 -0.16 -13.68 9.63
N GLU A 152 0.14 -13.31 10.87
CA GLU A 152 -0.81 -13.28 11.98
C GLU A 152 -1.37 -11.87 12.21
N ARG A 153 -0.53 -10.85 11.99
CA ARG A 153 -0.91 -9.45 12.13
C ARG A 153 -0.15 -8.55 11.17
N VAL A 154 -0.80 -7.47 10.80
CA VAL A 154 -0.26 -6.45 9.89
C VAL A 154 -0.26 -5.10 10.58
N ARG A 155 0.82 -4.35 10.40
CA ARG A 155 0.85 -2.91 10.67
C ARG A 155 1.10 -2.19 9.36
N TRP A 156 0.18 -1.33 8.95
CA TRP A 156 0.34 -0.45 7.80
C TRP A 156 0.46 0.99 8.27
N VAL A 157 1.34 1.75 7.61
CA VAL A 157 1.54 3.17 7.84
C VAL A 157 1.69 3.84 6.47
N GLY A 158 0.81 4.78 6.11
CA GLY A 158 0.68 5.36 4.77
C GLY A 158 1.23 6.78 4.58
N GLY A 159 2.44 7.06 5.07
CA GLY A 159 3.01 8.40 5.20
C GLY A 159 2.65 9.09 6.53
N TYR A 160 2.50 10.41 6.53
CA TYR A 160 2.02 11.19 7.68
C TYR A 160 0.51 11.10 7.90
N GLY A 161 -0.22 10.46 6.98
CA GLY A 161 -1.67 10.34 7.04
C GLY A 161 -2.12 9.22 7.98
N ARG A 162 -2.60 8.13 7.37
CA ARG A 162 -3.24 7.03 8.11
C ARG A 162 -2.23 5.98 8.55
N MET A 163 -2.50 5.40 9.72
CA MET A 163 -1.88 4.17 10.18
C MET A 163 -2.94 3.27 10.81
N GLU A 164 -2.90 1.99 10.46
CA GLU A 164 -3.93 1.05 10.87
C GLU A 164 -3.35 -0.37 10.92
N SER A 165 -4.02 -1.25 11.66
CA SER A 165 -3.64 -2.65 11.75
C SER A 165 -4.70 -3.52 11.10
N ALA A 166 -4.27 -4.64 10.53
CA ALA A 166 -5.16 -5.66 10.00
C ALA A 166 -4.85 -7.03 10.61
N THR A 167 -5.90 -7.83 10.78
CA THR A 167 -5.80 -9.23 11.21
C THR A 167 -5.31 -10.13 10.07
N ALA A 168 -4.84 -11.33 10.40
CA ALA A 168 -4.55 -12.39 9.44
C ALA A 168 -5.71 -12.61 8.44
N ALA A 169 -6.94 -12.76 8.95
CA ALA A 169 -8.11 -13.02 8.13
C ALA A 169 -8.40 -11.89 7.12
N GLN A 170 -8.28 -10.63 7.55
CA GLN A 170 -8.44 -9.49 6.66
C GLN A 170 -7.33 -9.45 5.59
N TYR A 171 -6.07 -9.70 5.98
CA TYR A 171 -4.94 -9.73 5.05
C TYR A 171 -5.07 -10.82 3.98
N LEU A 172 -5.47 -12.03 4.39
CA LEU A 172 -5.67 -13.17 3.50
C LEU A 172 -6.84 -12.95 2.53
N ALA A 173 -7.94 -12.36 3.01
CA ALA A 173 -9.12 -12.07 2.19
C ALA A 173 -8.91 -10.91 1.20
N ALA A 174 -8.02 -9.97 1.53
CA ALA A 174 -7.71 -8.82 0.68
C ALA A 174 -6.97 -9.23 -0.61
N ARG A 175 -6.89 -8.30 -1.56
CA ARG A 175 -6.09 -8.46 -2.79
C ARG A 175 -5.28 -7.19 -3.04
N PRO A 176 -4.10 -7.28 -3.68
CA PRO A 176 -3.38 -6.10 -4.14
C PRO A 176 -4.26 -5.23 -5.04
N ASP A 177 -4.07 -3.92 -4.96
CA ASP A 177 -4.73 -2.96 -5.83
C ASP A 177 -4.16 -3.07 -7.26
N PRO A 178 -5.02 -3.27 -8.29
CA PRO A 178 -4.57 -3.43 -9.66
C PRO A 178 -4.23 -2.11 -10.37
N ILE A 179 -4.60 -0.97 -9.77
CA ILE A 179 -4.49 0.37 -10.33
C ILE A 179 -3.23 1.04 -9.82
N MET A 180 -3.03 1.08 -8.49
CA MET A 180 -1.98 1.88 -7.85
C MET A 180 -0.58 1.68 -8.46
N PRO A 181 -0.08 0.45 -8.67
CA PRO A 181 1.29 0.27 -9.18
C PRO A 181 1.49 0.78 -10.61
N GLN A 182 0.39 1.00 -11.35
CA GLN A 182 0.40 1.37 -12.77
C GLN A 182 -0.22 2.75 -13.02
N ALA A 183 -0.66 3.45 -11.97
CA ALA A 183 -1.44 4.68 -12.08
C ALA A 183 -0.62 5.91 -12.50
N ALA A 184 0.70 5.90 -12.30
CA ALA A 184 1.54 7.09 -12.46
C ALA A 184 1.37 7.81 -13.81
N PRO A 185 1.41 7.14 -14.99
CA PRO A 185 1.18 7.80 -16.27
C PRO A 185 -0.22 8.44 -16.38
N GLY A 186 -1.24 7.78 -15.84
CA GLY A 186 -2.61 8.30 -15.81
C GLY A 186 -2.75 9.54 -14.93
N ILE A 187 -2.09 9.55 -13.77
CA ILE A 187 -2.04 10.70 -12.87
C ILE A 187 -1.33 11.89 -13.54
N THR A 188 -0.19 11.65 -14.19
CA THR A 188 0.53 12.69 -14.95
C THR A 188 -0.35 13.31 -16.03
N HIS A 189 -1.06 12.49 -16.81
CA HIS A 189 -1.99 12.98 -17.85
C HIS A 189 -3.17 13.76 -17.27
N LEU A 190 -3.79 13.27 -16.19
CA LEU A 190 -4.88 13.99 -15.49
C LEU A 190 -4.42 15.38 -15.05
N ASN A 191 -3.23 15.48 -14.45
CA ASN A 191 -2.70 16.74 -13.94
C ASN A 191 -2.28 17.70 -15.04
N ALA A 192 -1.79 17.20 -16.18
CA ALA A 192 -1.36 18.03 -17.30
C ALA A 192 -2.54 18.62 -18.09
N ASP A 193 -3.57 17.80 -18.34
CA ASP A 193 -4.57 18.11 -19.37
C ASP A 193 -6.00 18.31 -18.83
N HIS A 194 -6.27 17.99 -17.55
CA HIS A 194 -7.63 17.92 -17.00
C HIS A 194 -7.78 18.65 -15.66
N ALA A 195 -7.03 19.73 -15.43
CA ALA A 195 -7.10 20.52 -14.19
C ALA A 195 -8.51 21.08 -13.92
N ASP A 196 -9.26 21.46 -14.95
CA ASP A 196 -10.66 21.92 -14.84
C ASP A 196 -11.59 20.80 -14.35
N ALA A 197 -11.38 19.57 -14.84
CA ALA A 197 -12.15 18.40 -14.44
C ALA A 197 -11.82 18.02 -12.99
N LEU A 198 -10.55 18.03 -12.59
CA LEU A 198 -10.13 17.77 -11.21
C LEU A 198 -10.72 18.80 -10.25
N LEU A 199 -10.76 20.08 -10.64
CA LEU A 199 -11.40 21.14 -9.85
C LEU A 199 -12.91 20.92 -9.72
N ALA A 200 -13.59 20.55 -10.81
CA ALA A 200 -15.01 20.20 -10.76
C ALA A 200 -15.26 19.00 -9.83
N MET A 201 -14.41 17.97 -9.87
CA MET A 201 -14.51 16.82 -8.96
C MET A 201 -14.32 17.24 -7.50
N ALA A 202 -13.30 18.05 -7.19
CA ALA A 202 -13.04 18.53 -5.83
C ALA A 202 -14.21 19.36 -5.26
N THR A 203 -14.76 20.27 -6.07
CA THR A 203 -15.84 21.18 -5.68
C THR A 203 -17.19 20.49 -5.55
N GLN A 204 -17.51 19.57 -6.47
CA GLN A 204 -18.85 18.96 -6.55
C GLN A 204 -18.95 17.61 -5.82
N LEU A 205 -17.87 16.84 -5.77
CA LEU A 205 -17.85 15.47 -5.24
C LEU A 205 -16.94 15.32 -4.02
N GLY A 206 -15.89 16.14 -3.95
CA GLY A 206 -14.84 16.07 -2.92
C GLY A 206 -15.10 16.92 -1.68
N GLY A 207 -16.24 17.62 -1.57
CA GLY A 207 -16.59 18.36 -0.36
C GLY A 207 -15.85 19.70 -0.15
N PHE A 208 -15.15 20.21 -1.17
CA PHE A 208 -14.45 21.50 -1.14
C PHE A 208 -15.03 22.48 -2.17
N PRO A 209 -16.26 22.98 -1.96
CA PRO A 209 -16.89 23.92 -2.90
C PRO A 209 -16.12 25.23 -3.07
N ASP A 210 -15.22 25.57 -2.13
CA ASP A 210 -14.33 26.73 -2.15
C ASP A 210 -12.96 26.45 -2.77
N ALA A 211 -12.73 25.27 -3.35
CA ALA A 211 -11.48 24.97 -4.03
C ALA A 211 -11.27 25.87 -5.26
N THR A 212 -10.04 26.35 -5.42
CA THR A 212 -9.61 27.18 -6.55
C THR A 212 -8.69 26.43 -7.51
N ALA A 213 -8.04 25.36 -7.05
CA ALA A 213 -7.26 24.45 -7.85
C ALA A 213 -7.30 23.03 -7.26
N ALA A 214 -7.12 22.02 -8.10
CA ALA A 214 -6.98 20.64 -7.66
C ALA A 214 -5.99 19.88 -8.56
N SER A 215 -5.23 18.96 -7.95
CA SER A 215 -4.37 18.00 -8.64
C SER A 215 -4.58 16.60 -8.05
N CYS A 216 -4.44 15.56 -8.88
CA CYS A 216 -4.47 14.18 -8.45
C CYS A 216 -3.10 13.77 -7.89
N GLU A 217 -3.05 13.27 -6.66
CA GLU A 217 -1.83 12.75 -6.04
C GLU A 217 -1.77 11.22 -6.10
N ARG A 218 -2.92 10.54 -6.07
CA ARG A 218 -3.01 9.08 -6.06
C ARG A 218 -4.27 8.59 -6.75
N ALA A 219 -4.17 7.45 -7.42
CA ALA A 219 -5.32 6.68 -7.89
C ALA A 219 -5.22 5.25 -7.39
N ASP A 220 -6.33 4.74 -6.87
CA ASP A 220 -6.51 3.35 -6.48
C ASP A 220 -7.79 2.81 -7.12
N ARG A 221 -8.17 1.57 -6.83
CA ARG A 221 -9.34 0.93 -7.44
C ARG A 221 -10.67 1.57 -7.06
N TYR A 222 -10.74 2.34 -5.98
CA TYR A 222 -11.98 2.93 -5.50
C TYR A 222 -12.12 4.39 -5.91
N GLY A 223 -11.02 5.09 -6.19
CA GLY A 223 -11.10 6.51 -6.56
C GLY A 223 -9.76 7.21 -6.71
N LEU A 224 -9.84 8.54 -6.73
CA LEU A 224 -8.70 9.45 -6.76
C LEU A 224 -8.55 10.17 -5.42
N GLU A 225 -7.31 10.36 -4.98
CA GLU A 225 -6.94 11.29 -3.92
C GLU A 225 -6.45 12.60 -4.57
N LEU A 226 -7.07 13.71 -4.19
CA LEU A 226 -6.81 15.02 -4.77
C LEU A 226 -6.18 15.94 -3.72
N ARG A 227 -5.10 16.62 -4.10
CA ARG A 227 -4.65 17.83 -3.41
C ARG A 227 -5.50 18.99 -3.88
N VAL A 228 -6.01 19.78 -2.95
CA VAL A 228 -6.88 20.93 -3.24
C VAL A 228 -6.30 22.20 -2.63
N GLU A 229 -6.35 23.29 -3.39
CA GLU A 229 -6.01 24.62 -2.93
C GLU A 229 -7.31 25.39 -2.66
N THR A 230 -7.39 26.03 -1.51
CA THR A 230 -8.54 26.83 -1.08
C THR A 230 -8.04 28.14 -0.47
N PRO A 231 -8.90 29.17 -0.32
CA PRO A 231 -8.57 30.38 0.44
C PRO A 231 -8.18 30.11 1.90
N ARG A 232 -8.55 28.95 2.45
CA ARG A 232 -8.24 28.52 3.82
C ARG A 232 -6.90 27.79 3.92
N GLY A 233 -6.26 27.45 2.80
CA GLY A 233 -5.02 26.68 2.73
C GLY A 233 -5.12 25.45 1.83
N VAL A 234 -4.10 24.60 1.93
CA VAL A 234 -3.97 23.36 1.14
C VAL A 234 -4.53 22.17 1.92
N ALA A 235 -5.39 21.39 1.29
CA ALA A 235 -5.96 20.18 1.87
C ALA A 235 -5.85 18.98 0.91
N ARG A 236 -6.32 17.82 1.38
CA ARG A 236 -6.51 16.62 0.57
C ARG A 236 -7.96 16.18 0.66
N THR A 237 -8.50 15.70 -0.46
CA THR A 237 -9.83 15.08 -0.51
C THR A 237 -9.82 13.83 -1.37
N ARG A 238 -10.97 13.16 -1.43
CA ARG A 238 -11.17 11.93 -2.17
C ARG A 238 -12.42 12.01 -3.04
N VAL A 239 -12.32 11.43 -4.23
CA VAL A 239 -13.45 11.26 -5.15
C VAL A 239 -13.54 9.81 -5.62
N GLY A 240 -14.61 9.12 -5.22
CA GLY A 240 -14.83 7.71 -5.54
C GLY A 240 -15.47 7.47 -6.91
N TYR A 241 -15.01 6.45 -7.62
CA TYR A 241 -15.67 5.96 -8.83
C TYR A 241 -17.10 5.47 -8.53
N ALA A 242 -17.89 5.27 -9.58
CA ALA A 242 -19.22 4.67 -9.43
C ALA A 242 -19.12 3.22 -8.92
N GLU A 243 -18.14 2.47 -9.41
CA GLU A 243 -17.87 1.08 -9.04
C GLU A 243 -16.35 0.85 -8.86
N PRO A 244 -15.94 -0.09 -8.00
CA PRO A 244 -14.53 -0.44 -7.85
C PRO A 244 -13.93 -1.03 -9.12
N LEU A 245 -12.73 -0.60 -9.48
CA LEU A 245 -12.00 -1.10 -10.64
C LEU A 245 -11.31 -2.43 -10.35
N THR A 246 -11.31 -3.30 -11.35
CA THR A 246 -10.66 -4.61 -11.32
C THR A 246 -9.36 -4.63 -12.14
N GLU A 247 -9.17 -3.69 -13.06
CA GLU A 247 -7.99 -3.62 -13.93
C GLU A 247 -7.68 -2.20 -14.41
N ILE A 248 -6.40 -1.94 -14.74
CA ILE A 248 -5.91 -0.61 -15.13
C ILE A 248 -6.61 -0.03 -16.37
N GLY A 249 -7.05 -0.89 -17.30
CA GLY A 249 -7.76 -0.47 -18.52
C GLY A 249 -9.06 0.28 -18.26
N GLN A 250 -9.67 0.10 -17.08
CA GLN A 250 -10.92 0.76 -16.69
C GLN A 250 -10.71 2.21 -16.21
N LEU A 251 -9.49 2.59 -15.81
CA LEU A 251 -9.20 3.88 -15.17
C LEU A 251 -9.68 5.07 -16.01
N ARG A 252 -9.42 5.05 -17.32
CA ARG A 252 -9.82 6.14 -18.22
C ARG A 252 -11.34 6.33 -18.29
N ALA A 253 -12.09 5.23 -18.40
CA ALA A 253 -13.55 5.31 -18.46
C ALA A 253 -14.13 5.83 -17.13
N ALA A 254 -13.57 5.36 -16.01
CA ALA A 254 -13.98 5.77 -14.67
C ALA A 254 -13.71 7.26 -14.38
N THR A 255 -12.59 7.81 -14.85
CA THR A 255 -12.29 9.24 -14.68
C THR A 255 -13.16 10.13 -15.58
N VAL A 256 -13.47 9.69 -16.81
CA VAL A 256 -14.44 10.38 -17.69
C VAL A 256 -15.83 10.41 -17.06
N GLU A 257 -16.23 9.30 -16.44
CA GLU A 257 -17.49 9.18 -15.72
C GLU A 257 -17.55 10.14 -14.51
N LEU A 258 -16.49 10.20 -13.71
CA LEU A 258 -16.33 11.16 -12.61
C LEU A 258 -16.51 12.61 -13.11
N THR A 259 -15.86 12.97 -14.22
CA THR A 259 -15.97 14.31 -14.82
C THR A 259 -17.40 14.62 -15.23
N ARG A 260 -18.10 13.66 -15.84
CA ARG A 260 -19.51 13.84 -16.23
C ARG A 260 -20.40 14.06 -15.02
N ARG A 261 -20.24 13.25 -13.96
CA ARG A 261 -21.01 13.40 -12.70
C ARG A 261 -20.78 14.77 -12.06
N ALA A 262 -19.51 15.19 -11.93
CA ALA A 262 -19.16 16.48 -11.36
C ALA A 262 -19.80 17.64 -12.15
N ARG A 263 -19.71 17.64 -13.49
CA ARG A 263 -20.30 18.68 -14.33
C ARG A 263 -21.83 18.70 -14.28
N ALA A 264 -22.49 17.54 -14.16
CA ALA A 264 -23.94 17.46 -14.02
C ALA A 264 -24.44 18.10 -12.71
N MET A 265 -23.70 17.93 -11.61
CA MET A 265 -24.05 18.55 -10.32
C MET A 265 -23.85 20.07 -10.34
N ALA A 266 -22.78 20.56 -10.98
CA ALA A 266 -22.56 22.00 -11.12
C ALA A 266 -23.72 22.70 -11.87
N GLY A 267 -24.30 22.04 -12.86
CA GLY A 267 -25.45 22.56 -13.62
C GLY A 267 -26.80 22.51 -12.89
N GLN A 268 -26.90 21.83 -11.75
CA GLN A 268 -28.13 21.77 -10.93
C GLN A 268 -28.19 22.86 -9.84
N VAL A 269 -27.06 23.53 -9.57
CA VAL A 269 -26.91 24.54 -8.50
C VAL A 269 -26.86 25.97 -9.07
N SER A 270 -26.95 26.12 -10.41
CA SER A 270 -27.09 27.41 -11.11
C SER A 270 -28.55 27.68 -11.44
#